data_AF-A0A6P6BCR6-F1
#
_entry.id   AF-A0A6P6BCR6-F1
#
_cell.length_a   1.000
_cell.length_b   1.000
_cell.length_c   1.000
_cell.angle_alpha   90.00
_cell.angle_beta   90.00
_cell.angle_gamma   90.00
#
_symmetry.space_group_name_H-M   'P 1'
#
loop_
_entity.id
_entity.type
_entity.pdbx_description
1 polymer ?
#
loop_
_entity_poly.entity_id
_entity_poly.type
_entity_poly.pdbx_seq_one_letter_code
_entity_poly.pdbx_strand_id
1 'polypeptide(L)'
;MVDIFAQEYVDQLSELQDQVPPFPSETAISIVEEELGGPVDDIFDMFDFEPIAAASLGNLNVLYDSLMWKFFAIALRPPHEGAKHVGYNQQNLSSSPYGSYWRNMHKLCTLELLRSLKIDSFSSMRKEELLLLIQYIQGAASARVAVDLSAKFSSLSTDISSRMVLGKKYNNDDFNKKGFEAIIREGMQTIAAFNLADYIPQIKGLDLEGLTKHLKTIAKVFDDFFEKIIGELVQSKGENRIVDFIDVMLGFIGSEETDEYHVERDNMKAIISDMLVASMDTSAAAIEWTLSELIRHLRVTKEVQKELENVVGMERMVEESDLEKLMYSDMVVKESFRFHPVGL
;
A
#
# COMPACT_ATOMS: atom_id res chain seq x y z
N MET A 1 26.04 17.59 19.92
CA MET A 1 25.55 16.32 19.37
C MET A 1 26.59 15.30 19.82
N VAL A 2 26.24 14.43 20.75
CA VAL A 2 27.18 13.42 21.23
C VAL A 2 27.02 12.26 20.25
N ASP A 3 27.94 12.12 19.31
CA ASP A 3 28.03 10.95 18.44
C ASP A 3 28.38 9.74 19.30
N ILE A 4 27.36 9.01 19.74
CA ILE A 4 27.54 7.79 20.53
C ILE A 4 28.11 6.66 19.65
N PHE A 5 27.84 6.70 18.34
CA PHE A 5 28.37 5.78 17.35
C PHE A 5 28.84 6.55 16.10
N ALA A 6 29.99 6.17 15.55
CA ALA A 6 30.42 6.66 14.23
C ALA A 6 29.53 6.04 13.14
N GLN A 7 29.32 6.75 12.03
CA GLN A 7 28.51 6.29 10.89
C GLN A 7 28.95 4.90 10.40
N GLU A 8 30.25 4.61 10.42
CA GLU A 8 30.82 3.30 10.06
C GLU A 8 30.22 2.14 10.87
N TYR A 9 29.87 2.36 12.14
CA TYR A 9 29.21 1.35 12.97
C TYR A 9 27.72 1.20 12.63
N VAL A 10 27.04 2.30 12.30
CA VAL A 10 25.63 2.27 11.86
C VAL A 10 25.51 1.49 10.55
N ASP A 11 26.40 1.75 9.61
CA ASP A 11 26.45 1.07 8.31
C ASP A 11 26.71 -0.44 8.49
N GLN A 12 27.65 -0.82 9.36
CA GLN A 12 27.93 -2.23 9.68
C GLN A 12 26.75 -2.92 10.42
N LEU A 13 26.02 -2.21 11.28
CA LEU A 13 24.83 -2.77 11.94
C LEU A 13 23.68 -2.97 10.95
N SER A 14 23.58 -2.13 9.91
CA SER A 14 22.60 -2.32 8.83
C SER A 14 22.83 -3.61 8.05
N GLU A 15 24.08 -4.06 7.88
CA GLU A 15 24.39 -5.34 7.21
C GLU A 15 23.89 -6.57 7.99
N LEU A 16 23.72 -6.46 9.31
CA LEU A 16 23.25 -7.57 10.16
C LEU A 16 21.73 -7.82 10.05
N GLN A 17 20.96 -6.87 9.52
CA GLN A 17 19.51 -7.00 9.32
C GLN A 17 19.14 -8.17 8.40
N ASP A 18 20.02 -8.51 7.44
CA ASP A 18 19.79 -9.56 6.45
C ASP A 18 20.23 -10.96 6.92
N GLN A 19 20.82 -11.09 8.11
CA GLN A 19 21.37 -12.35 8.64
C GLN A 19 20.93 -12.67 10.08
N VAL A 20 19.67 -12.39 10.41
CA VAL A 20 19.13 -12.65 11.75
C VAL A 20 18.86 -14.16 11.93
N PRO A 21 19.29 -14.80 13.02
CA PRO A 21 18.94 -16.18 13.32
C PRO A 21 17.46 -16.29 13.73
N PRO A 22 16.75 -17.38 13.37
CA PRO A 22 15.37 -17.58 13.78
C PRO A 22 15.22 -17.60 15.31
N PHE A 23 14.11 -17.05 15.81
CA PHE A 23 13.77 -17.14 17.23
C PHE A 23 13.14 -18.53 17.54
N PRO A 24 13.10 -18.95 18.82
CA PRO A 24 12.69 -20.32 19.19
C PRO A 24 11.28 -20.68 18.73
N SER A 25 11.10 -21.89 18.20
CA SER A 25 9.80 -22.40 17.70
C SER A 25 8.69 -22.38 18.75
N GLU A 26 9.03 -22.68 20.01
CA GLU A 26 8.07 -22.67 21.12
C GLU A 26 7.42 -21.29 21.29
N THR A 27 8.23 -20.22 21.15
CA THR A 27 7.72 -18.84 21.19
C THR A 27 6.82 -18.55 20.01
N ALA A 28 7.17 -19.01 18.80
CA ALA A 28 6.33 -18.84 17.63
C ALA A 28 4.96 -19.51 17.82
N ILE A 29 4.95 -20.76 18.28
CA ILE A 29 3.73 -21.55 18.53
C ILE A 29 2.84 -20.86 19.55
N SER A 30 3.37 -20.45 20.70
CA SER A 30 2.56 -19.82 21.74
C SER A 30 1.85 -18.55 21.25
N ILE A 31 2.52 -17.73 20.43
CA ILE A 31 1.90 -16.53 19.85
C ILE A 31 0.78 -16.95 18.87
N VAL A 32 0.98 -18.02 18.08
CA VAL A 32 -0.05 -18.55 17.17
C VAL A 32 -1.30 -18.98 17.91
N GLU A 33 -1.12 -19.73 18.97
CA GLU A 33 -2.24 -20.28 19.74
C GLU A 33 -3.02 -19.17 20.44
N GLU A 34 -2.31 -18.14 20.94
CA GLU A 34 -2.92 -16.96 21.55
C GLU A 34 -3.74 -16.14 20.53
N GLU A 35 -3.19 -15.88 19.35
CA GLU A 35 -3.82 -15.03 18.32
C GLU A 35 -4.99 -15.73 17.59
N LEU A 36 -4.86 -17.02 17.32
CA LEU A 36 -5.88 -17.80 16.61
C LEU A 36 -6.89 -18.47 17.55
N GLY A 37 -6.64 -18.44 18.86
CA GLY A 37 -7.59 -18.86 19.88
C GLY A 37 -7.73 -20.38 20.01
N GLY A 38 -6.64 -21.13 19.85
CA GLY A 38 -6.62 -22.59 19.99
C GLY A 38 -5.25 -23.21 19.66
N PRO A 39 -5.02 -24.51 19.98
CA PRO A 39 -3.76 -25.18 19.69
C PRO A 39 -3.44 -25.24 18.19
N VAL A 40 -2.16 -25.11 17.81
CA VAL A 40 -1.76 -25.13 16.39
C VAL A 40 -2.17 -26.44 15.70
N ASP A 41 -2.10 -27.55 16.41
CA ASP A 41 -2.47 -28.89 15.90
C ASP A 41 -3.98 -29.05 15.65
N ASP A 42 -4.82 -28.24 16.28
CA ASP A 42 -6.28 -28.25 16.09
C ASP A 42 -6.71 -27.30 14.97
N ILE A 43 -5.90 -26.27 14.70
CA ILE A 43 -6.19 -25.22 13.71
C ILE A 43 -5.63 -25.58 12.33
N PHE A 44 -4.53 -26.33 12.32
CA PHE A 44 -3.73 -26.58 11.12
C PHE A 44 -3.63 -28.06 10.80
N ASP A 45 -3.92 -28.42 9.55
CA ASP A 45 -3.74 -29.80 9.07
C ASP A 45 -2.28 -30.28 9.15
N MET A 46 -1.32 -29.35 9.14
CA MET A 46 0.12 -29.62 9.26
C MET A 46 0.86 -28.35 9.69
N PHE A 47 1.76 -28.47 10.68
CA PHE A 47 2.60 -27.40 11.22
C PHE A 47 4.06 -27.90 11.32
N ASP A 48 5.02 -27.10 10.86
CA ASP A 48 6.45 -27.44 10.82
C ASP A 48 7.20 -26.82 12.01
N PHE A 49 7.56 -27.63 12.99
CA PHE A 49 8.10 -27.12 14.26
C PHE A 49 9.54 -26.57 14.14
N GLU A 50 10.20 -26.66 12.98
CA GLU A 50 11.55 -26.14 12.76
C GLU A 50 11.56 -24.83 11.93
N PRO A 51 12.17 -23.74 12.44
CA PRO A 51 12.20 -22.47 11.73
C PRO A 51 13.31 -22.49 10.67
N ILE A 52 12.92 -22.24 9.42
CA ILE A 52 13.83 -22.36 8.27
C ILE A 52 14.75 -21.12 8.11
N ALA A 53 14.30 -19.94 8.56
CA ALA A 53 15.09 -18.70 8.64
C ALA A 53 14.39 -17.65 9.52
N ALA A 54 15.13 -16.65 10.05
CA ALA A 54 14.54 -15.34 10.33
C ALA A 54 14.84 -14.45 9.13
N ALA A 55 13.80 -14.05 8.41
CA ALA A 55 13.92 -13.09 7.33
C ALA A 55 13.48 -11.71 7.82
N SER A 56 14.30 -10.69 7.59
CA SER A 56 13.77 -9.37 7.27
C SER A 56 13.03 -9.50 5.94
N LEU A 57 11.87 -8.85 5.82
CA LEU A 57 10.79 -8.97 4.81
C LEU A 57 11.11 -9.19 3.30
N GLY A 58 12.35 -9.30 2.86
CA GLY A 58 12.71 -9.54 1.45
C GLY A 58 13.42 -10.88 1.22
N ASN A 59 12.90 -11.67 0.28
CA ASN A 59 13.50 -12.87 -0.32
C ASN A 59 13.41 -14.21 0.44
N LEU A 60 12.33 -14.95 0.18
CA LEU A 60 12.33 -16.41 0.22
C LEU A 60 11.65 -16.94 -1.05
N ASN A 61 12.45 -17.15 -2.10
CA ASN A 61 12.10 -18.08 -3.17
C ASN A 61 12.70 -19.44 -2.80
N VAL A 62 11.83 -20.42 -2.51
CA VAL A 62 11.93 -21.85 -2.84
C VAL A 62 10.82 -22.62 -2.09
N LEU A 63 9.95 -23.27 -2.88
CA LEU A 63 9.13 -24.48 -2.64
C LEU A 63 7.72 -24.40 -2.00
N TYR A 64 6.73 -24.60 -2.89
CA TYR A 64 5.53 -25.44 -2.86
C TYR A 64 4.78 -25.78 -1.55
N ASP A 65 3.46 -25.49 -1.59
CA ASP A 65 2.35 -26.06 -0.82
C ASP A 65 2.51 -26.21 0.70
N SER A 66 2.37 -25.08 1.41
CA SER A 66 1.82 -25.02 2.77
C SER A 66 1.48 -23.57 3.13
N LEU A 67 0.22 -23.20 2.84
CA LEU A 67 -0.37 -21.90 3.13
C LEU A 67 -0.60 -21.74 4.64
N MET A 68 0.45 -21.41 5.43
CA MET A 68 0.26 -20.92 6.81
C MET A 68 1.51 -20.40 7.50
N TRP A 69 2.69 -20.96 7.21
CA TRP A 69 3.95 -20.45 7.74
C TRP A 69 4.23 -19.00 7.33
N LYS A 70 3.69 -18.59 6.18
CA LYS A 70 3.80 -17.23 5.67
C LYS A 70 3.01 -16.21 6.50
N PHE A 71 1.91 -16.58 7.17
CA PHE A 71 1.04 -15.58 7.80
C PHE A 71 1.51 -15.12 9.18
N PHE A 72 2.25 -15.98 9.90
CA PHE A 72 2.41 -15.74 11.33
C PHE A 72 3.54 -14.76 11.69
N ALA A 73 4.67 -14.80 10.99
CA ALA A 73 5.68 -13.76 11.09
C ALA A 73 5.21 -12.41 10.48
N ILE A 74 4.23 -12.45 9.54
CA ILE A 74 3.64 -11.26 8.92
C ILE A 74 2.69 -10.52 9.87
N ALA A 75 2.03 -11.22 10.80
CA ALA A 75 1.05 -10.65 11.73
C ALA A 75 1.65 -9.82 12.88
N LEU A 76 2.94 -10.00 13.19
CA LEU A 76 3.58 -9.38 14.36
C LEU A 76 3.78 -7.85 14.25
N ARG A 77 3.58 -7.26 13.06
CA ARG A 77 3.70 -5.81 12.74
C ARG A 77 4.44 -5.00 13.83
N PRO A 78 5.76 -5.26 14.01
CA PRO A 78 6.46 -4.80 15.19
C PRO A 78 6.45 -3.26 15.26
N PRO A 79 6.30 -2.67 16.45
CA PRO A 79 6.32 -1.22 16.59
C PRO A 79 7.62 -0.63 16.08
N HIS A 80 7.51 0.32 15.16
CA HIS A 80 8.62 1.13 14.68
C HIS A 80 8.23 2.61 14.61
N GLU A 81 9.20 3.51 14.69
CA GLU A 81 8.94 4.96 14.75
C GLU A 81 8.21 5.49 13.52
N GLY A 82 8.43 4.85 12.36
CA GLY A 82 7.72 5.13 11.11
C GLY A 82 6.21 4.99 11.25
N ALA A 83 5.73 3.82 11.62
CA ALA A 83 4.30 3.57 11.79
C ALA A 83 3.71 4.27 13.02
N LYS A 84 4.53 4.56 14.04
CA LYS A 84 4.08 5.37 15.17
C LYS A 84 3.73 6.81 14.75
N HIS A 85 4.59 7.45 13.95
CA HIS A 85 4.41 8.85 13.61
C HIS A 85 3.56 9.06 12.36
N VAL A 86 3.81 8.30 11.29
CA VAL A 86 3.09 8.44 10.01
C VAL A 86 1.82 7.58 10.00
N GLY A 87 1.84 6.41 10.65
CA GLY A 87 0.70 5.51 10.76
C GLY A 87 -0.24 5.78 11.93
N TYR A 88 -0.19 6.98 12.52
CA TYR A 88 -1.04 7.41 13.65
C TYR A 88 -1.04 6.39 14.81
N ASN A 89 0.14 6.12 15.35
CA ASN A 89 0.34 5.12 16.41
C ASN A 89 -0.05 3.69 15.98
N GLN A 90 0.35 3.28 14.77
CA GLN A 90 0.05 1.97 14.18
C GLN A 90 -1.44 1.64 14.08
N GLN A 91 -2.25 2.61 13.70
CA GLN A 91 -3.69 2.44 13.52
C GLN A 91 -4.08 2.23 12.04
N ASN A 92 -3.12 2.15 11.13
CA ASN A 92 -3.37 1.81 9.73
C ASN A 92 -3.47 0.28 9.51
N LEU A 93 -3.96 -0.18 8.36
CA LEU A 93 -4.08 -1.63 8.10
C LEU A 93 -2.74 -2.30 7.83
N SER A 94 -1.80 -1.56 7.23
CA SER A 94 -0.47 -2.07 6.90
C SER A 94 0.39 -2.37 8.12
N SER A 95 0.28 -1.59 9.20
CA SER A 95 1.19 -1.66 10.35
C SER A 95 0.49 -1.91 11.70
N SER A 96 -0.84 -1.95 11.75
CA SER A 96 -1.56 -2.35 12.97
C SER A 96 -1.32 -3.83 13.27
N PRO A 97 -1.04 -4.18 14.53
CA PRO A 97 -1.07 -5.57 14.98
C PRO A 97 -2.43 -6.21 14.66
N TYR A 98 -2.42 -7.51 14.44
CA TYR A 98 -3.65 -8.27 14.32
C TYR A 98 -4.45 -8.19 15.63
N GLY A 99 -5.77 -8.09 15.53
CA GLY A 99 -6.63 -7.88 16.68
C GLY A 99 -8.05 -7.50 16.27
N SER A 100 -8.93 -7.26 17.25
CA SER A 100 -10.32 -6.85 16.99
C SER A 100 -10.39 -5.57 16.15
N TYR A 101 -9.59 -4.56 16.51
CA TYR A 101 -9.50 -3.31 15.75
C TYR A 101 -9.13 -3.55 14.28
N TRP A 102 -8.02 -4.26 14.03
CA TRP A 102 -7.56 -4.55 12.66
C TRP A 102 -8.63 -5.32 11.87
N ARG A 103 -9.23 -6.37 12.46
CA ARG A 103 -10.29 -7.15 11.79
C ARG A 103 -11.48 -6.28 11.42
N ASN A 104 -11.90 -5.39 12.31
CA ASN A 104 -13.04 -4.51 12.10
C ASN A 104 -12.73 -3.45 11.04
N MET A 105 -11.56 -2.80 11.10
CA MET A 105 -11.14 -1.84 10.07
C MET A 105 -10.94 -2.51 8.70
N HIS A 106 -10.35 -3.71 8.68
CA HIS A 106 -10.16 -4.48 7.45
C HIS A 106 -11.51 -4.86 6.83
N LYS A 107 -12.47 -5.33 7.64
CA LYS A 107 -13.84 -5.62 7.22
C LYS A 107 -14.53 -4.37 6.67
N LEU A 108 -14.41 -3.23 7.35
CA LEU A 108 -14.97 -1.95 6.92
C LEU A 108 -14.42 -1.53 5.54
N CYS A 109 -13.09 -1.52 5.37
CA CYS A 109 -12.46 -1.19 4.09
C CYS A 109 -12.87 -2.16 2.97
N THR A 110 -12.94 -3.46 3.30
CA THR A 110 -13.35 -4.49 2.34
C THR A 110 -14.78 -4.28 1.86
N LEU A 111 -15.72 -3.98 2.77
CA LEU A 111 -17.14 -3.85 2.44
C LEU A 111 -17.47 -2.53 1.73
N GLU A 112 -16.85 -1.44 2.16
CA GLU A 112 -17.26 -0.09 1.77
C GLU A 112 -16.44 0.52 0.64
N LEU A 113 -15.21 0.03 0.42
CA LEU A 113 -14.31 0.53 -0.62
C LEU A 113 -13.93 -0.55 -1.64
N LEU A 114 -13.57 -1.74 -1.17
CA LEU A 114 -12.95 -2.79 -2.02
C LEU A 114 -13.93 -3.86 -2.52
N ARG A 115 -15.22 -3.74 -2.20
CA ARG A 115 -16.25 -4.65 -2.69
C ARG A 115 -16.44 -4.46 -4.20
N SER A 116 -16.60 -5.56 -4.95
CA SER A 116 -16.81 -5.53 -6.42
C SER A 116 -17.83 -4.48 -6.87
N LEU A 117 -19.01 -4.47 -6.26
CA LEU A 117 -20.07 -3.50 -6.56
C LEU A 117 -19.59 -2.03 -6.41
N LYS A 118 -18.77 -1.74 -5.39
CA LYS A 118 -18.22 -0.41 -5.17
C LYS A 118 -17.12 -0.12 -6.20
N ILE A 119 -16.24 -1.07 -6.47
CA ILE A 119 -15.20 -0.96 -7.51
C ILE A 119 -15.84 -0.66 -8.87
N ASP A 120 -16.92 -1.36 -9.22
CA ASP A 120 -17.66 -1.18 -10.48
C ASP A 120 -18.30 0.22 -10.56
N SER A 121 -18.77 0.76 -9.43
CA SER A 121 -19.30 2.13 -9.38
C SER A 121 -18.27 3.20 -9.76
N PHE A 122 -16.98 2.90 -9.62
CA PHE A 122 -15.87 3.76 -10.03
C PHE A 122 -15.38 3.51 -11.47
N SER A 123 -15.98 2.58 -12.22
CA SER A 123 -15.52 2.20 -13.57
C SER A 123 -15.50 3.39 -14.55
N SER A 124 -16.60 4.17 -14.59
CA SER A 124 -16.67 5.38 -15.43
C SER A 124 -15.60 6.41 -15.06
N MET A 125 -15.27 6.52 -13.77
CA MET A 125 -14.25 7.43 -13.27
C MET A 125 -12.85 6.97 -13.70
N ARG A 126 -12.51 5.69 -13.51
CA ARG A 126 -11.22 5.14 -13.95
C ARG A 126 -11.03 5.27 -15.46
N LYS A 127 -12.10 5.07 -16.22
CA LYS A 127 -12.12 5.25 -17.67
C LYS A 127 -11.81 6.70 -18.08
N GLU A 128 -12.38 7.68 -17.38
CA GLU A 128 -12.08 9.10 -17.60
C GLU A 128 -10.57 9.38 -17.43
N GLU A 129 -9.97 8.90 -16.34
CA GLU A 129 -8.54 9.07 -16.07
C GLU A 129 -7.65 8.38 -17.11
N LEU A 130 -8.00 7.14 -17.46
CA LEU A 130 -7.27 6.38 -18.47
C LEU A 130 -7.32 7.07 -19.85
N LEU A 131 -8.46 7.67 -20.20
CA LEU A 131 -8.60 8.42 -21.45
C LEU A 131 -7.67 9.64 -21.51
N LEU A 132 -7.46 10.35 -20.39
CA LEU A 132 -6.53 11.47 -20.34
C LEU A 132 -5.09 11.02 -20.62
N LEU A 133 -4.68 9.88 -20.03
CA LEU A 133 -3.36 9.29 -20.29
C LEU A 133 -3.21 8.88 -21.76
N ILE A 134 -4.22 8.23 -22.33
CA ILE A 134 -4.19 7.79 -23.73
C ILE A 134 -4.11 8.98 -24.68
N GLN A 135 -4.90 10.04 -24.44
CA GLN A 135 -4.85 11.26 -25.24
C GLN A 135 -3.46 11.92 -25.17
N TYR A 136 -2.83 11.94 -23.99
CA TYR A 136 -1.46 12.42 -23.83
C TYR A 136 -0.47 11.59 -24.67
N ILE A 137 -0.54 10.26 -24.61
CA ILE A 137 0.32 9.36 -25.38
C ILE A 137 0.09 9.55 -26.89
N GLN A 138 -1.16 9.67 -27.33
CA GLN A 138 -1.50 9.91 -28.74
C GLN A 138 -0.94 11.24 -29.25
N GLY A 139 -1.02 12.30 -28.44
CA GLY A 139 -0.42 13.60 -28.74
C GLY A 139 1.09 13.51 -28.90
N ALA A 140 1.77 12.85 -27.96
CA ALA A 140 3.21 12.62 -28.01
C ALA A 140 3.64 11.79 -29.23
N ALA A 141 2.89 10.71 -29.52
CA ALA A 141 3.13 9.86 -30.69
C ALA A 141 2.94 10.63 -32.01
N SER A 142 1.90 11.46 -32.11
CA SER A 142 1.64 12.32 -33.27
C SER A 142 2.76 13.34 -33.48
N ALA A 143 3.29 13.91 -32.39
CA ALA A 143 4.45 14.79 -32.41
C ALA A 143 5.79 14.05 -32.59
N ARG A 144 5.79 12.71 -32.52
CA ARG A 144 6.98 11.84 -32.54
C ARG A 144 8.01 12.20 -31.46
N VAL A 145 7.52 12.56 -30.28
CA VAL A 145 8.34 12.95 -29.13
C VAL A 145 8.44 11.77 -28.15
N ALA A 146 9.66 11.47 -27.71
CA ALA A 146 9.86 10.52 -26.61
C ALA A 146 9.37 11.16 -25.31
N VAL A 147 8.61 10.39 -24.53
CA VAL A 147 8.03 10.85 -23.25
C VAL A 147 8.41 9.91 -22.13
N ASP A 148 8.60 10.47 -20.95
CA ASP A 148 8.71 9.72 -19.71
C ASP A 148 7.28 9.35 -19.25
N LEU A 149 6.99 8.04 -19.27
CA LEU A 149 5.69 7.51 -18.87
C LEU A 149 5.61 7.22 -17.37
N SER A 150 6.74 7.08 -16.67
CA SER A 150 6.76 6.72 -15.24
C SER A 150 6.07 7.80 -14.42
N ALA A 151 6.41 9.07 -14.64
CA ALA A 151 5.73 10.21 -14.00
C ALA A 151 4.23 10.30 -14.35
N LYS A 152 3.83 9.83 -15.54
CA LYS A 152 2.42 9.81 -15.95
C LYS A 152 1.63 8.67 -15.34
N PHE A 153 2.25 7.51 -15.12
CA PHE A 153 1.62 6.41 -14.39
C PHE A 153 1.47 6.75 -12.91
N SER A 154 2.48 7.36 -12.28
CA SER A 154 2.35 7.86 -10.90
C SER A 154 1.17 8.82 -10.76
N SER A 155 1.09 9.83 -11.62
CA SER A 155 -0.02 10.79 -11.61
C SER A 155 -1.37 10.13 -11.86
N LEU A 156 -1.46 9.16 -12.77
CA LEU A 156 -2.69 8.39 -13.01
C LEU A 156 -3.12 7.62 -11.75
N SER A 157 -2.19 6.90 -11.12
CA SER A 157 -2.46 6.13 -9.91
C SER A 157 -2.87 7.06 -8.76
N THR A 158 -2.20 8.21 -8.58
CA THR A 158 -2.57 9.22 -7.58
C THR A 158 -3.97 9.79 -7.81
N ASP A 159 -4.33 10.12 -9.05
CA ASP A 159 -5.65 10.67 -9.39
C ASP A 159 -6.77 9.65 -9.16
N ILE A 160 -6.58 8.40 -9.60
CA ILE A 160 -7.55 7.32 -9.39
C ILE A 160 -7.75 7.08 -7.89
N SER A 161 -6.66 6.91 -7.14
CA SER A 161 -6.73 6.64 -5.69
C SER A 161 -7.36 7.80 -4.93
N SER A 162 -7.01 9.05 -5.27
CA SER A 162 -7.61 10.24 -4.65
C SER A 162 -9.11 10.32 -4.92
N ARG A 163 -9.55 10.09 -6.16
CA ARG A 163 -10.99 10.11 -6.48
C ARG A 163 -11.75 8.96 -5.82
N MET A 164 -11.15 7.78 -5.67
CA MET A 164 -11.80 6.64 -5.02
C MET A 164 -11.91 6.80 -3.49
N VAL A 165 -10.83 7.27 -2.84
CA VAL A 165 -10.75 7.37 -1.38
C VAL A 165 -11.34 8.70 -0.87
N LEU A 166 -11.00 9.82 -1.51
CA LEU A 166 -11.36 11.17 -1.08
C LEU A 166 -12.54 11.78 -1.85
N GLY A 167 -12.99 11.12 -2.91
CA GLY A 167 -14.07 11.57 -3.79
C GLY A 167 -13.72 12.70 -4.76
N LYS A 168 -12.50 13.23 -4.73
CA LYS A 168 -12.01 14.26 -5.66
C LYS A 168 -10.49 14.21 -5.85
N LYS A 169 -10.00 14.89 -6.90
CA LYS A 169 -8.57 15.11 -7.13
C LYS A 169 -8.03 16.22 -6.24
N TYR A 170 -6.76 16.12 -5.92
CA TYR A 170 -5.98 17.19 -5.30
C TYR A 170 -4.74 17.41 -6.15
N ASN A 171 -4.42 18.66 -6.42
CA ASN A 171 -3.17 18.99 -7.08
C ASN A 171 -2.03 18.83 -6.08
N ASN A 172 -0.81 18.64 -6.60
CA ASN A 172 0.38 18.59 -5.76
C ASN A 172 0.50 19.84 -4.84
N ASP A 173 0.15 21.01 -5.36
CA ASP A 173 0.17 22.26 -4.58
C ASP A 173 -0.89 22.33 -3.47
N ASP A 174 -1.95 21.52 -3.53
CA ASP A 174 -3.01 21.48 -2.51
C ASP A 174 -2.53 20.80 -1.22
N PHE A 175 -1.48 19.98 -1.30
CA PHE A 175 -0.87 19.27 -0.18
C PHE A 175 0.18 20.13 0.53
N ASN A 176 1.27 20.44 -0.18
CA ASN A 176 2.29 21.39 0.26
C ASN A 176 3.15 21.85 -0.94
N LYS A 177 4.13 22.72 -0.70
CA LYS A 177 5.05 23.22 -1.75
C LYS A 177 5.88 22.13 -2.45
N LYS A 178 6.05 20.94 -1.84
CA LYS A 178 6.80 19.83 -2.42
C LYS A 178 5.93 18.92 -3.28
N GLY A 179 4.61 18.92 -3.08
CA GLY A 179 3.69 17.98 -3.73
C GLY A 179 3.40 16.73 -2.90
N PHE A 180 2.25 16.10 -3.16
CA PHE A 180 1.80 14.90 -2.47
C PHE A 180 2.77 13.73 -2.70
N GLU A 181 3.06 13.43 -3.98
CA GLU A 181 3.94 12.32 -4.39
C GLU A 181 5.35 12.44 -3.78
N ALA A 182 5.90 13.66 -3.72
CA ALA A 182 7.23 13.87 -3.19
C ALA A 182 7.32 13.58 -1.68
N ILE A 183 6.28 13.96 -0.91
CA ILE A 183 6.23 13.69 0.53
C ILE A 183 5.98 12.22 0.81
N ILE A 184 5.14 11.54 0.02
CA ILE A 184 4.93 10.09 0.14
C ILE A 184 6.26 9.37 -0.06
N ARG A 185 6.99 9.68 -1.14
CA ARG A 185 8.30 9.08 -1.40
C ARG A 185 9.32 9.37 -0.30
N GLU A 186 9.39 10.62 0.17
CA GLU A 186 10.26 11.02 1.30
C GLU A 186 9.90 10.24 2.57
N GLY A 187 8.61 10.06 2.85
CA GLY A 187 8.10 9.25 3.97
C GLY A 187 8.49 7.78 3.87
N MET A 188 8.25 7.16 2.70
CA MET A 188 8.59 5.76 2.47
C MET A 188 10.09 5.49 2.60
N GLN A 189 10.93 6.36 2.03
CA GLN A 189 12.38 6.26 2.15
C GLN A 189 12.85 6.38 3.61
N THR A 190 12.19 7.23 4.39
CA THR A 190 12.51 7.42 5.81
C THR A 190 12.05 6.23 6.65
N ILE A 191 10.87 5.67 6.35
CA ILE A 191 10.32 4.49 7.03
C ILE A 191 11.16 3.25 6.74
N ALA A 192 11.65 3.10 5.52
CA ALA A 192 12.49 1.97 5.10
C ALA A 192 13.96 2.09 5.55
N ALA A 193 14.38 3.27 6.04
CA ALA A 193 15.75 3.48 6.50
C ALA A 193 16.03 2.75 7.81
N PHE A 194 17.25 2.24 7.95
CA PHE A 194 17.71 1.64 9.21
C PHE A 194 17.69 2.68 10.34
N ASN A 195 17.04 2.33 11.44
CA ASN A 195 16.87 3.20 12.59
C ASN A 195 17.22 2.45 13.89
N LEU A 196 18.33 2.80 14.52
CA LEU A 196 18.79 2.18 15.77
C LEU A 196 17.76 2.27 16.90
N ALA A 197 16.92 3.31 16.91
CA ALA A 197 15.88 3.49 17.91
C ALA A 197 14.79 2.40 17.87
N ASP A 198 14.61 1.72 16.74
CA ASP A 198 13.64 0.64 16.57
C ASP A 198 14.17 -0.70 17.15
N TYR A 199 15.49 -0.86 17.24
CA TYR A 199 16.14 -2.07 17.77
C TYR A 199 16.61 -1.92 19.23
N ILE A 200 16.94 -0.69 19.65
CA ILE A 200 17.46 -0.40 20.99
C ILE A 200 16.58 0.68 21.65
N PRO A 201 15.50 0.28 22.34
CA PRO A 201 14.54 1.22 22.92
C PRO A 201 15.14 2.25 23.89
N GLN A 202 16.27 1.94 24.53
CA GLN A 202 16.94 2.80 25.51
C GLN A 202 17.56 4.06 24.88
N ILE A 203 17.90 4.03 23.58
CA ILE A 203 18.50 5.17 22.87
C ILE A 203 17.49 5.94 22.03
N LYS A 204 16.21 5.53 22.05
CA LYS A 204 15.11 6.16 21.29
C LYS A 204 15.00 7.67 21.49
N GLY A 205 15.33 8.17 22.68
CA GLY A 205 15.31 9.61 22.98
C GLY A 205 16.41 10.42 22.30
N LEU A 206 17.44 9.78 21.75
CA LEU A 206 18.59 10.45 21.14
C LEU A 206 18.40 10.78 19.66
N ASP A 207 17.59 9.98 18.95
CA ASP A 207 17.32 10.15 17.52
C ASP A 207 18.64 10.30 16.71
N LEU A 208 19.54 9.31 16.83
CA LEU A 208 20.92 9.39 16.35
C LEU A 208 21.01 9.68 14.85
N GLU A 209 20.12 9.06 14.08
CA GLU A 209 20.00 9.21 12.62
C GLU A 209 19.11 10.40 12.22
N GLY A 210 18.45 11.07 13.17
CA GLY A 210 17.52 12.17 12.93
C GLY A 210 16.22 11.76 12.22
N LEU A 211 15.99 10.46 12.01
CA LEU A 211 14.85 9.90 11.30
C LEU A 211 13.54 10.18 12.05
N THR A 212 13.54 10.12 13.37
CA THR A 212 12.32 10.36 14.18
C THR A 212 11.85 11.80 14.03
N LYS A 213 12.76 12.77 14.09
CA LYS A 213 12.45 14.19 13.85
C LYS A 213 11.94 14.43 12.43
N HIS A 214 12.52 13.73 11.45
CA HIS A 214 12.08 13.82 10.07
C HIS A 214 10.66 13.24 9.89
N LEU A 215 10.40 12.04 10.42
CA LEU A 215 9.08 11.40 10.44
C LEU A 215 8.02 12.27 11.11
N LYS A 216 8.34 12.96 12.21
CA LYS A 216 7.42 13.92 12.86
C LYS A 216 7.09 15.11 11.96
N THR A 217 8.04 15.56 11.15
CA THR A 217 7.82 16.65 10.19
C THR A 217 6.88 16.20 9.08
N ILE A 218 7.08 14.98 8.56
CA ILE A 218 6.21 14.37 7.55
C ILE A 218 4.80 14.12 8.11
N ALA A 219 4.71 13.53 9.31
CA ALA A 219 3.46 13.27 10.00
C ALA A 219 2.62 14.54 10.17
N LYS A 220 3.25 15.67 10.51
CA LYS A 220 2.54 16.95 10.61
C LYS A 220 1.96 17.41 9.27
N VAL A 221 2.68 17.23 8.17
CA VAL A 221 2.18 17.58 6.84
C VAL A 221 0.96 16.72 6.47
N PHE A 222 1.01 15.41 6.73
CA PHE A 222 -0.14 14.52 6.55
C PHE A 222 -1.31 14.92 7.44
N ASP A 223 -1.06 15.22 8.71
CA ASP A 223 -2.08 15.62 9.67
C ASP A 223 -2.80 16.91 9.22
N ASP A 224 -2.06 17.97 8.89
CA ASP A 224 -2.61 19.24 8.42
C ASP A 224 -3.46 19.04 7.15
N PHE A 225 -3.02 18.17 6.23
CA PHE A 225 -3.74 17.87 5.00
C PHE A 225 -5.02 17.06 5.23
N PHE A 226 -4.95 15.94 5.94
CA PHE A 226 -6.12 15.10 6.18
C PHE A 226 -7.13 15.80 7.07
N GLU A 227 -6.70 16.63 8.02
CA GLU A 227 -7.57 17.45 8.83
C GLU A 227 -8.38 18.44 7.96
N LYS A 228 -7.71 19.10 7.00
CA LYS A 228 -8.36 19.97 6.01
C LYS A 228 -9.38 19.18 5.18
N ILE A 229 -9.02 18.00 4.67
CA ILE A 229 -9.92 17.17 3.86
C ILE A 229 -11.15 16.75 4.65
N ILE A 230 -10.95 16.18 5.85
CA ILE A 230 -12.05 15.74 6.70
C ILE A 230 -12.95 16.93 7.04
N GLY A 231 -12.38 18.12 7.29
CA GLY A 231 -13.14 19.35 7.49
C GLY A 231 -14.02 19.75 6.29
N GLU A 232 -13.46 19.73 5.08
CA GLU A 232 -14.19 20.02 3.84
C GLU A 232 -15.33 19.01 3.58
N LEU A 233 -15.06 17.72 3.82
CA LEU A 233 -16.03 16.65 3.60
C LEU A 233 -17.21 16.76 4.58
N VAL A 234 -16.94 17.00 5.86
CA VAL A 234 -17.97 17.22 6.88
C VAL A 234 -18.89 18.40 6.53
N GLN A 235 -18.34 19.48 5.97
CA GLN A 235 -19.12 20.66 5.57
C GLN A 235 -19.93 20.44 4.29
N SER A 236 -19.50 19.53 3.41
CA SER A 236 -20.13 19.26 2.10
C SER A 236 -21.37 18.37 2.12
N LYS A 237 -21.86 17.95 3.30
CA LYS A 237 -22.99 17.01 3.51
C LYS A 237 -24.37 17.41 2.93
N GLY A 238 -24.46 18.45 2.10
CA GLY A 238 -25.70 19.05 1.60
C GLY A 238 -26.04 18.82 0.12
N GLU A 239 -25.11 18.35 -0.71
CA GLU A 239 -25.32 18.24 -2.16
C GLU A 239 -25.22 16.79 -2.61
N ASN A 240 -26.34 16.21 -3.06
CA ASN A 240 -26.54 15.03 -3.94
C ASN A 240 -25.32 14.17 -4.37
N ARG A 241 -24.42 13.85 -3.44
CA ARG A 241 -23.12 13.21 -3.66
C ARG A 241 -23.27 11.72 -3.37
N ILE A 242 -22.56 10.91 -4.15
CA ILE A 242 -22.42 9.48 -3.89
C ILE A 242 -21.68 9.35 -2.55
N VAL A 243 -22.31 8.69 -1.56
CA VAL A 243 -21.70 8.40 -0.26
C VAL A 243 -20.33 7.78 -0.49
N ASP A 244 -19.30 8.50 -0.09
CA ASP A 244 -17.92 8.05 -0.26
C ASP A 244 -17.44 7.24 0.94
N PHE A 245 -16.27 6.63 0.81
CA PHE A 245 -15.69 5.80 1.86
C PHE A 245 -15.51 6.58 3.18
N ILE A 246 -15.23 7.88 3.09
CA ILE A 246 -15.03 8.75 4.25
C ILE A 246 -16.37 9.10 4.91
N ASP A 247 -17.43 9.31 4.13
CA ASP A 247 -18.80 9.52 4.65
C ASP A 247 -19.25 8.34 5.50
N VAL A 248 -18.94 7.11 5.06
CA VAL A 248 -19.24 5.89 5.82
C VAL A 248 -18.43 5.85 7.11
N MET A 249 -17.11 6.10 7.05
CA MET A 249 -16.27 6.17 8.25
C MET A 249 -16.73 7.27 9.23
N LEU A 250 -17.15 8.43 8.71
CA LEU A 250 -17.71 9.54 9.50
C LEU A 250 -19.01 9.16 10.21
N GLY A 251 -19.81 8.25 9.63
CA GLY A 251 -21.02 7.72 10.24
C GLY A 251 -20.76 6.88 11.49
N PHE A 252 -19.56 6.28 11.61
CA PHE A 252 -19.15 5.49 12.76
C PHE A 252 -18.43 6.31 13.85
N ILE A 253 -18.08 7.58 13.59
CA ILE A 253 -17.47 8.44 14.61
C ILE A 253 -18.54 8.82 15.66
N GLY A 254 -18.34 8.38 16.90
CA GLY A 254 -19.16 8.77 18.05
C GLY A 254 -20.50 8.03 18.16
N SER A 255 -20.73 6.95 17.42
CA SER A 255 -21.91 6.11 17.61
C SER A 255 -21.72 5.19 18.82
N GLU A 256 -22.48 5.42 19.89
CA GLU A 256 -22.57 4.51 21.06
C GLU A 256 -23.28 3.18 20.72
N GLU A 257 -23.93 3.08 19.56
CA GLU A 257 -24.73 1.91 19.16
C GLU A 257 -23.92 0.76 18.55
N THR A 258 -22.61 0.94 18.31
CA THR A 258 -21.74 -0.11 17.77
C THR A 258 -20.46 -0.24 18.59
N ASP A 259 -20.53 -0.99 19.70
CA ASP A 259 -19.35 -1.47 20.46
C ASP A 259 -18.33 -2.22 19.56
N GLU A 260 -18.72 -2.62 18.34
CA GLU A 260 -17.85 -3.28 17.36
C GLU A 260 -16.88 -2.30 16.66
N TYR A 261 -17.16 -0.98 16.59
CA TYR A 261 -16.33 -0.02 15.84
C TYR A 261 -16.07 1.27 16.64
N HIS A 262 -15.14 1.24 17.59
CA HIS A 262 -14.58 2.49 18.14
C HIS A 262 -13.65 3.13 17.10
N VAL A 263 -14.20 4.02 16.27
CA VAL A 263 -13.46 4.77 15.25
C VAL A 263 -13.26 6.20 15.73
N GLU A 264 -12.00 6.55 16.01
CA GLU A 264 -11.58 7.91 16.29
C GLU A 264 -11.13 8.62 15.00
N ARG A 265 -10.98 9.94 15.08
CA ARG A 265 -10.52 10.76 13.97
C ARG A 265 -9.10 10.37 13.52
N ASP A 266 -8.24 9.95 14.45
CA ASP A 266 -6.88 9.47 14.13
C ASP A 266 -6.92 8.13 13.38
N ASN A 267 -7.83 7.22 13.74
CA ASN A 267 -8.06 5.99 12.97
C ASN A 267 -8.45 6.30 11.53
N MET A 268 -9.34 7.28 11.32
CA MET A 268 -9.75 7.70 9.98
C MET A 268 -8.57 8.24 9.16
N LYS A 269 -7.76 9.13 9.74
CA LYS A 269 -6.56 9.66 9.07
C LYS A 269 -5.57 8.54 8.74
N ALA A 270 -5.39 7.57 9.65
CA ALA A 270 -4.54 6.40 9.42
C ALA A 270 -5.00 5.58 8.22
N ILE A 271 -6.28 5.25 8.15
CA ILE A 271 -6.86 4.43 7.08
C ILE A 271 -6.83 5.17 5.74
N ILE A 272 -7.22 6.45 5.71
CA ILE A 272 -7.16 7.26 4.47
C ILE A 272 -5.72 7.30 3.95
N SER A 273 -4.75 7.59 4.83
CA SER A 273 -3.34 7.61 4.47
C SER A 273 -2.89 6.27 3.90
N ASP A 274 -3.25 5.16 4.55
CA ASP A 274 -2.86 3.82 4.14
C ASP A 274 -3.43 3.44 2.76
N MET A 275 -4.71 3.74 2.52
CA MET A 275 -5.36 3.46 1.23
C MET A 275 -4.72 4.25 0.09
N LEU A 276 -4.38 5.53 0.32
CA LEU A 276 -3.71 6.36 -0.69
C LEU A 276 -2.28 5.88 -0.95
N VAL A 277 -1.48 5.72 0.11
CA VAL A 277 -0.08 5.32 0.02
C VAL A 277 0.06 3.94 -0.64
N ALA A 278 -0.73 2.95 -0.20
CA ALA A 278 -0.61 1.57 -0.67
C ALA A 278 -1.02 1.39 -2.13
N SER A 279 -1.88 2.25 -2.68
CA SER A 279 -2.42 2.12 -4.04
C SER A 279 -1.62 2.88 -5.10
N MET A 280 -0.90 3.93 -4.72
CA MET A 280 -0.22 4.80 -5.69
C MET A 280 1.08 4.20 -6.22
N ASP A 281 2.08 4.01 -5.35
CA ASP A 281 3.42 3.59 -5.77
C ASP A 281 3.43 2.16 -6.33
N THR A 282 2.64 1.26 -5.72
CA THR A 282 2.57 -0.15 -6.13
C THR A 282 1.95 -0.33 -7.51
N SER A 283 0.84 0.37 -7.79
CA SER A 283 0.15 0.29 -9.08
C SER A 283 0.97 0.91 -10.20
N ALA A 284 1.59 2.08 -9.94
CA ALA A 284 2.45 2.74 -10.92
C ALA A 284 3.66 1.86 -11.27
N ALA A 285 4.32 1.29 -10.27
CA ALA A 285 5.44 0.37 -10.48
C ALA A 285 5.02 -0.90 -11.24
N ALA A 286 3.86 -1.49 -10.93
CA ALA A 286 3.36 -2.67 -11.63
C ALA A 286 3.11 -2.40 -13.12
N ILE A 287 2.51 -1.23 -13.45
CA ILE A 287 2.29 -0.80 -14.83
C ILE A 287 3.62 -0.56 -15.54
N GLU A 288 4.55 0.15 -14.90
CA GLU A 288 5.87 0.46 -15.44
C GLU A 288 6.68 -0.80 -15.75
N TRP A 289 6.74 -1.76 -14.83
CA TRP A 289 7.43 -3.03 -15.05
C TRP A 289 6.79 -3.85 -16.16
N THR A 290 5.46 -3.95 -16.16
CA THR A 290 4.73 -4.73 -17.17
C THR A 290 4.95 -4.16 -18.57
N LEU A 291 4.87 -2.83 -18.74
CA LEU A 291 5.14 -2.18 -20.02
C LEU A 291 6.62 -2.26 -20.42
N SER A 292 7.53 -2.16 -19.47
CA SER A 292 8.96 -2.35 -19.72
C SER A 292 9.27 -3.74 -20.25
N GLU A 293 8.69 -4.78 -19.65
CA GLU A 293 8.84 -6.16 -20.11
C GLU A 293 8.21 -6.38 -21.49
N LEU A 294 7.05 -5.78 -21.76
CA LEU A 294 6.42 -5.81 -23.07
C LEU A 294 7.29 -5.14 -24.14
N ILE A 295 7.90 -3.99 -23.86
CA ILE A 295 8.77 -3.30 -24.83
C ILE A 295 10.03 -4.11 -25.12
N ARG A 296 10.58 -4.79 -24.12
CA ARG A 296 11.76 -5.66 -24.25
C ARG A 296 11.48 -6.94 -25.03
N HIS A 297 10.24 -7.44 -25.00
CA HIS A 297 9.84 -8.72 -25.60
C HIS A 297 8.81 -8.56 -26.72
N LEU A 298 9.26 -8.07 -27.88
CA LEU A 298 8.40 -7.79 -29.06
C LEU A 298 7.50 -8.95 -29.50
N ARG A 299 7.91 -10.21 -29.27
CA ARG A 299 7.07 -11.38 -29.56
C ARG A 299 5.84 -11.40 -28.66
N VAL A 300 6.01 -11.17 -27.36
CA VAL A 300 4.92 -11.15 -26.37
C VAL A 300 3.99 -9.96 -26.65
N THR A 301 4.54 -8.78 -26.98
CA THR A 301 3.75 -7.61 -27.37
C THR A 301 2.80 -7.91 -28.52
N LYS A 302 3.27 -8.61 -29.56
CA LYS A 302 2.46 -8.97 -30.73
C LYS A 302 1.33 -9.92 -30.38
N GLU A 303 1.57 -10.88 -29.48
CA GLU A 303 0.52 -11.80 -29.02
C GLU A 303 -0.53 -11.08 -28.17
N VAL A 304 -0.13 -10.14 -27.30
CA VAL A 304 -1.08 -9.27 -26.56
C VAL A 304 -1.90 -8.42 -27.51
N GLN A 305 -1.27 -7.76 -28.49
CA GLN A 305 -1.98 -6.97 -29.50
C GLN A 305 -2.96 -7.80 -30.31
N LYS A 306 -2.57 -9.01 -30.70
CA LYS A 306 -3.43 -9.95 -31.44
C LYS A 306 -4.60 -10.43 -30.58
N GLU A 307 -4.40 -10.70 -29.29
CA GLU A 307 -5.48 -11.03 -28.37
C GLU A 307 -6.48 -9.86 -28.28
N LEU A 308 -5.98 -8.64 -28.07
CA LEU A 308 -6.81 -7.44 -28.00
C LEU A 308 -7.63 -7.24 -29.29
N GLU A 309 -7.01 -7.39 -30.46
CA GLU A 309 -7.69 -7.26 -31.75
C GLU A 309 -8.78 -8.33 -31.94
N ASN A 310 -8.53 -9.57 -31.49
CA ASN A 310 -9.50 -10.67 -31.63
C ASN A 310 -10.68 -10.55 -30.65
N VAL A 311 -10.43 -10.11 -29.42
CA VAL A 311 -11.45 -10.08 -28.36
C VAL A 311 -12.26 -8.79 -28.37
N VAL A 312 -11.59 -7.65 -28.58
CA VAL A 312 -12.18 -6.31 -28.46
C VAL A 312 -12.44 -5.71 -29.84
N GLY A 313 -11.55 -5.94 -30.80
CA GLY A 313 -11.56 -5.31 -32.12
C GLY A 313 -10.93 -3.91 -32.13
N MET A 314 -10.97 -3.27 -33.30
CA MET A 314 -10.34 -1.94 -33.53
C MET A 314 -11.34 -0.76 -33.47
N GLU A 315 -12.62 -1.03 -33.26
CA GLU A 315 -13.70 -0.02 -33.36
C GLU A 315 -14.03 0.67 -32.03
N ARG A 316 -13.53 0.13 -30.91
CA ARG A 316 -13.82 0.64 -29.57
C ARG A 316 -12.65 0.48 -28.61
N MET A 317 -12.71 1.20 -27.51
CA MET A 317 -11.82 1.02 -26.37
C MET A 317 -12.09 -0.30 -25.64
N VAL A 318 -11.05 -0.83 -24.99
CA VAL A 318 -11.17 -1.94 -24.03
C VAL A 318 -12.04 -1.48 -22.86
N GLU A 319 -13.02 -2.30 -22.48
CA GLU A 319 -13.83 -2.08 -21.27
C GLU A 319 -13.44 -3.08 -20.19
N GLU A 320 -13.73 -2.78 -18.93
CA GLU A 320 -13.37 -3.68 -17.81
C GLU A 320 -14.07 -5.04 -17.89
N SER A 321 -15.24 -5.12 -18.53
CA SER A 321 -15.95 -6.37 -18.79
C SER A 321 -15.28 -7.26 -19.84
N ASP A 322 -14.30 -6.74 -20.60
CA ASP A 322 -13.50 -7.55 -21.52
C ASP A 322 -12.35 -8.27 -20.82
N LEU A 323 -11.94 -7.82 -19.62
CA LEU A 323 -10.74 -8.33 -18.92
C LEU A 323 -10.82 -9.84 -18.67
N GLU A 324 -12.01 -10.37 -18.37
CA GLU A 324 -12.23 -11.82 -18.17
C GLU A 324 -11.90 -12.66 -19.41
N LYS A 325 -11.89 -12.06 -20.60
CA LYS A 325 -11.63 -12.73 -21.89
C LYS A 325 -10.17 -12.56 -22.34
N LEU A 326 -9.40 -11.68 -21.71
CA LEU A 326 -8.01 -11.36 -22.07
C LEU A 326 -7.03 -12.25 -21.29
N MET A 327 -7.12 -13.57 -21.53
CA MET A 327 -6.36 -14.57 -20.78
C MET A 327 -4.84 -14.43 -20.93
N TYR A 328 -4.35 -14.11 -22.13
CA TYR A 328 -2.93 -13.93 -22.40
C TYR A 328 -2.39 -12.66 -21.75
N SER A 329 -3.14 -11.57 -21.82
CA SER A 329 -2.81 -10.33 -21.12
C SER A 329 -2.75 -10.53 -19.61
N ASP A 330 -3.70 -11.27 -19.01
CA ASP A 330 -3.66 -11.66 -17.59
C ASP A 330 -2.41 -12.49 -17.26
N MET A 331 -2.03 -13.45 -18.10
CA MET A 331 -0.79 -14.21 -17.92
C MET A 331 0.46 -13.32 -17.97
N VAL A 332 0.51 -12.34 -18.87
CA VAL A 332 1.63 -11.38 -18.95
C VAL A 332 1.73 -10.54 -17.69
N VAL A 333 0.59 -10.04 -17.18
CA VAL A 333 0.56 -9.29 -15.92
C VAL A 333 1.07 -10.17 -14.78
N LYS A 334 0.54 -11.39 -14.62
CA LYS A 334 0.99 -12.34 -13.59
C LYS A 334 2.48 -12.65 -13.66
N GLU A 335 3.02 -12.84 -14.87
CA GLU A 335 4.44 -13.11 -15.08
C GLU A 335 5.31 -11.89 -14.76
N SER A 336 4.81 -10.68 -15.06
CA SER A 336 5.45 -9.42 -14.65
C SER A 336 5.53 -9.33 -13.12
N PHE A 337 4.44 -9.60 -12.39
CA PHE A 337 4.47 -9.66 -10.92
C PHE A 337 5.41 -10.74 -10.37
N ARG A 338 5.62 -11.85 -11.10
CA ARG A 338 6.56 -12.90 -10.70
C ARG A 338 8.02 -12.46 -10.82
N PHE A 339 8.36 -11.68 -11.84
CA PHE A 339 9.72 -11.13 -12.04
C PHE A 339 9.97 -9.87 -11.21
N HIS A 340 8.96 -9.01 -11.11
CA HIS A 340 9.01 -7.70 -10.50
C HIS A 340 7.91 -7.59 -9.44
N PRO A 341 8.04 -8.31 -8.31
CA PRO A 341 7.05 -8.25 -7.25
C PRO A 341 6.99 -6.82 -6.70
N VAL A 342 5.80 -6.24 -6.72
CA VAL A 342 5.54 -4.96 -6.06
C VAL A 342 5.16 -5.25 -4.62
N GLY A 343 6.07 -4.97 -3.70
CA GLY A 343 5.91 -5.10 -2.26
C GLY A 343 6.88 -4.15 -1.57
N LEU A 344 6.45 -3.60 -0.44
CA LEU A 344 7.32 -2.86 0.49
C LEU A 344 8.14 -3.83 1.33
#